data_AF-A0A1F9K177-F1
#
_entry.id   AF-A0A1F9K177-F1
#
_cell.length_a   1.000
_cell.length_b   1.000
_cell.length_c   1.000
_cell.angle_alpha   90.00
_cell.angle_beta   90.00
_cell.angle_gamma   90.00
#
_symmetry.space_group_name_H-M   'P 1'
#
loop_
_entity.id
_entity.type
_entity.pdbx_description
1 polymer ?
#
loop_
_entity_poly.entity_id
_entity_poly.type
_entity_poly.pdbx_seq_one_letter_code
_entity_poly.pdbx_strand_id
1 'polypeptide(L)'
;MLGGGAYADDVPSASSMARAVYGFTLLRKGYAPRLILAGGRARPHTGMEGPAMKKLLEEIGAASKQLETEERSTRTYSNAAESAQILHPERVKRILLVTHPNHMLRAKLTFERAGFTVYPAPVPWERLSARNFELRFGRIPLLQNIVYEYGGLVLYWWRGWL
;
A
#
# COMPACT_ATOMS: atom_id res chain seq x y z
N MET A 1 4.27 -3.85 -1.47
CA MET A 1 2.83 -3.57 -1.63
C MET A 1 2.09 -4.14 -0.45
N LEU A 2 1.08 -3.44 0.07
CA LEU A 2 0.33 -3.88 1.25
C LEU A 2 -0.99 -4.58 0.91
N GLY A 3 -1.22 -5.73 1.53
CA GLY A 3 -2.47 -6.46 1.47
C GLY A 3 -3.67 -5.77 2.14
N GLY A 4 -4.87 -6.08 1.66
CA GLY A 4 -6.19 -5.76 2.22
C GLY A 4 -7.05 -7.00 2.58
N GLY A 5 -6.51 -8.21 2.44
CA GLY A 5 -7.15 -9.52 2.70
C GLY A 5 -7.26 -10.43 1.46
N ALA A 6 -7.44 -11.74 1.70
CA ALA A 6 -7.77 -12.75 0.69
C ALA A 6 -8.99 -13.59 1.13
N TYR A 7 -9.73 -14.10 0.14
CA TYR A 7 -10.85 -15.01 0.34
C TYR A 7 -10.36 -16.44 0.65
N ALA A 8 -11.25 -17.34 1.06
CA ALA A 8 -10.92 -18.69 1.51
C ALA A 8 -10.46 -19.63 0.37
N ASP A 9 -10.75 -19.26 -0.87
CA ASP A 9 -10.40 -19.93 -2.13
C ASP A 9 -9.06 -19.46 -2.73
N ASP A 10 -8.22 -18.81 -1.92
CA ASP A 10 -6.94 -18.20 -2.34
C ASP A 10 -7.11 -17.15 -3.47
N VAL A 11 -8.29 -16.54 -3.56
CA VAL A 11 -8.52 -15.37 -4.42
C VAL A 11 -8.25 -14.09 -3.63
N PRO A 12 -7.40 -13.17 -4.12
CA PRO A 12 -7.18 -11.91 -3.42
C PRO A 12 -8.46 -11.06 -3.41
N SER A 13 -8.70 -10.32 -2.32
CA SER A 13 -9.85 -9.42 -2.25
C SER A 13 -9.82 -8.37 -3.37
N ALA A 14 -10.95 -7.76 -3.71
CA ALA A 14 -10.99 -6.71 -4.74
C ALA A 14 -9.99 -5.57 -4.47
N SER A 15 -9.83 -5.17 -3.20
CA SER A 15 -8.82 -4.17 -2.81
C SER A 15 -7.39 -4.67 -3.03
N SER A 16 -7.12 -5.94 -2.76
CA SER A 16 -5.78 -6.55 -2.90
C SER A 16 -5.43 -6.75 -4.36
N MET A 17 -6.39 -7.18 -5.17
CA MET A 17 -6.31 -7.28 -6.62
C MET A 17 -5.98 -5.93 -7.26
N ALA A 18 -6.73 -4.87 -6.92
CA ALA A 18 -6.48 -3.53 -7.44
C ALA A 18 -5.06 -3.01 -7.11
N ARG A 19 -4.61 -3.27 -5.87
CA ARG A 19 -3.23 -2.95 -5.46
C ARG A 19 -2.20 -3.79 -6.23
N ALA A 20 -2.46 -5.09 -6.42
CA ALA A 20 -1.55 -6.02 -7.10
C ALA A 20 -1.34 -5.59 -8.54
N VAL A 21 -2.43 -5.34 -9.26
CA VAL A 21 -2.41 -4.90 -10.66
C VAL A 21 -1.72 -3.53 -10.79
N TYR A 22 -2.00 -2.58 -9.88
CA TYR A 22 -1.34 -1.29 -9.91
C TYR A 22 0.17 -1.39 -9.62
N GLY A 23 0.57 -2.18 -8.62
CA GLY A 23 1.97 -2.46 -8.33
C GLY A 23 2.69 -3.13 -9.50
N PHE A 24 2.03 -4.08 -10.16
CA PHE A 24 2.55 -4.74 -11.36
C PHE A 24 2.67 -3.78 -12.54
N THR A 25 1.73 -2.84 -12.70
CA THR A 25 1.83 -1.78 -13.71
C THR A 25 3.06 -0.91 -13.49
N LEU A 26 3.37 -0.56 -12.24
CA LEU A 26 4.57 0.22 -11.91
C LEU A 26 5.86 -0.57 -12.18
N LEU A 27 5.86 -1.87 -11.86
CA LEU A 27 6.95 -2.79 -12.18
C LEU A 27 7.21 -2.84 -13.69
N ARG A 28 6.15 -3.00 -14.50
CA ARG A 28 6.22 -3.03 -15.98
C ARG A 28 6.71 -1.72 -16.59
N LYS A 29 6.44 -0.59 -15.93
CA LYS A 29 6.94 0.74 -16.34
C LYS A 29 8.40 0.99 -15.92
N GLY A 30 9.03 0.06 -15.20
CA GLY A 30 10.43 0.18 -14.78
C GLY A 30 10.66 1.06 -13.56
N TYR A 31 9.62 1.43 -12.81
CA TYR A 31 9.78 2.23 -11.59
C TYR A 31 10.45 1.46 -10.44
N ALA A 32 10.42 0.13 -10.48
CA ALA A 32 11.11 -0.74 -9.55
C ALA A 32 11.60 -2.00 -10.28
N PRO A 33 12.67 -2.66 -9.80
CA PRO A 33 13.18 -3.89 -10.40
C PRO A 33 12.44 -5.16 -9.94
N ARG A 34 11.74 -5.10 -8.80
CA ARG A 34 10.97 -6.19 -8.20
C ARG A 34 9.79 -5.66 -7.39
N LEU A 35 8.80 -6.53 -7.16
CA LEU A 35 7.58 -6.24 -6.42
C LEU A 35 7.46 -7.22 -5.24
N ILE A 36 7.44 -6.66 -4.03
CA ILE A 36 7.13 -7.42 -2.80
C ILE A 36 5.64 -7.33 -2.52
N LEU A 37 5.00 -8.49 -2.40
CA LEU A 37 3.59 -8.69 -2.11
C LEU A 37 3.46 -9.07 -0.63
N ALA A 38 3.24 -8.06 0.22
CA ALA A 38 3.13 -8.25 1.67
C ALA A 38 1.68 -8.53 2.08
N GLY A 39 1.45 -9.66 2.74
CA GLY A 39 0.15 -10.09 3.21
C GLY A 39 0.16 -11.55 3.61
N GLY A 40 0.11 -11.80 4.91
CA GLY A 40 -0.12 -13.12 5.48
C GLY A 40 -1.60 -13.45 5.61
N ARG A 41 -1.90 -14.50 6.39
CA ARG A 41 -3.27 -14.94 6.67
C ARG A 41 -3.92 -14.02 7.72
N ALA A 42 -4.77 -13.10 7.29
CA ALA A 42 -5.39 -12.11 8.16
C ALA A 42 -6.44 -12.68 9.14
N ARG A 43 -7.08 -13.82 8.82
CA ARG A 43 -8.07 -14.50 9.69
C ARG A 43 -7.91 -16.03 9.63
N PRO A 44 -8.31 -16.77 10.68
CA PRO A 44 -8.49 -18.21 10.58
C PRO A 44 -9.43 -18.52 9.41
N HIS A 45 -9.10 -19.52 8.59
CA HIS A 45 -9.87 -19.95 7.40
C HIS A 45 -9.87 -19.02 6.17
N THR A 46 -9.02 -17.99 6.09
CA THR A 46 -8.79 -17.24 4.84
C THR A 46 -7.55 -17.74 4.09
N GLY A 47 -7.45 -17.50 2.79
CA GLY A 47 -6.24 -17.76 2.01
C GLY A 47 -5.03 -16.92 2.46
N MET A 48 -3.85 -17.28 1.97
CA MET A 48 -2.64 -16.46 2.16
C MET A 48 -2.58 -15.37 1.10
N GLU A 49 -2.54 -14.12 1.53
CA GLU A 49 -2.78 -13.01 0.63
C GLU A 49 -1.64 -12.75 -0.36
N GLY A 50 -0.40 -12.74 0.11
CA GLY A 50 0.80 -12.60 -0.71
C GLY A 50 0.87 -13.65 -1.82
N PRO A 51 0.76 -14.96 -1.49
CA PRO A 51 0.72 -16.04 -2.47
C PRO A 51 -0.44 -15.92 -3.46
N ALA A 52 -1.65 -15.60 -2.99
CA ALA A 52 -2.81 -15.38 -3.84
C ALA A 52 -2.57 -14.25 -4.86
N MET A 53 -1.98 -13.13 -4.42
CA MET A 53 -1.60 -12.03 -5.30
C MET A 53 -0.49 -12.42 -6.27
N LYS A 54 0.50 -13.21 -5.83
CA LYS A 54 1.60 -13.67 -6.68
C LYS A 54 1.06 -14.54 -7.81
N LYS A 55 0.23 -15.53 -7.47
CA LYS A 55 -0.40 -16.43 -8.44
C LYS A 55 -1.20 -15.64 -9.48
N LEU A 56 -2.04 -14.71 -9.05
CA LEU A 56 -2.79 -13.84 -9.96
C LEU A 56 -1.86 -13.07 -10.91
N LEU A 57 -0.77 -12.51 -10.40
CA LEU A 57 0.17 -11.74 -11.22
C LEU A 57 0.93 -12.63 -12.22
N GLU A 58 1.28 -13.85 -11.83
CA GLU A 58 1.90 -14.83 -12.72
C GLU A 58 0.94 -15.25 -13.84
N GLU A 59 -0.35 -15.46 -13.54
CA GLU A 59 -1.39 -15.78 -14.53
C GLU A 59 -1.59 -14.67 -15.57
N ILE A 60 -1.37 -13.40 -15.21
CA ILE A 60 -1.43 -12.26 -16.15
C ILE A 60 -0.07 -11.92 -16.79
N GLY A 61 0.94 -12.79 -16.64
CA GLY A 61 2.20 -12.70 -17.38
C GLY A 61 3.35 -11.99 -16.64
N ALA A 62 3.32 -11.90 -15.31
CA ALA A 62 4.47 -11.47 -14.53
C ALA A 62 5.55 -12.56 -14.45
N ALA A 63 6.83 -12.17 -14.54
CA ALA A 63 7.92 -13.11 -14.34
C ALA A 63 8.12 -13.39 -12.84
N SER A 64 8.06 -14.67 -12.43
CA SER A 64 8.14 -15.07 -11.01
C SER A 64 9.39 -14.51 -10.29
N LYS A 65 10.52 -14.38 -11.00
CA LYS A 65 11.77 -13.79 -10.46
C LYS A 65 11.67 -12.33 -10.02
N GLN A 66 10.63 -11.60 -10.48
CA GLN A 66 10.38 -10.21 -10.09
C GLN A 66 9.36 -10.11 -8.96
N LEU A 67 8.74 -11.22 -8.55
CA LEU A 67 7.70 -11.28 -7.55
C LEU A 67 8.17 -12.02 -6.30
N GLU A 68 8.17 -11.31 -5.19
CA GLU A 68 8.54 -11.83 -3.88
C GLU A 68 7.35 -11.69 -2.93
N THR A 69 7.13 -12.68 -2.07
CA THR A 69 6.01 -12.68 -1.11
C THR A 69 6.53 -12.49 0.31
N GLU A 70 5.83 -11.66 1.08
CA GLU A 70 6.01 -11.57 2.53
C GLU A 70 4.73 -12.07 3.20
N GLU A 71 4.84 -13.22 3.88
CA GLU A 71 3.71 -14.07 4.24
C GLU A 71 3.38 -14.07 5.73
N ARG A 72 4.20 -13.42 6.56
CA ARG A 72 4.11 -13.46 8.02
C ARG A 72 3.19 -12.36 8.55
N SER A 73 3.00 -11.29 7.79
CA SER A 73 2.30 -10.11 8.28
C SER A 73 0.79 -10.21 8.23
N THR A 74 0.16 -10.02 9.40
CA THR A 74 -1.32 -9.96 9.52
C THR A 74 -1.84 -8.54 9.69
N ARG A 75 -0.97 -7.54 9.87
CA ARG A 75 -1.33 -6.13 10.09
C ARG A 75 -0.37 -5.18 9.35
N THR A 76 -0.80 -3.92 9.15
CA THR A 76 0.02 -2.89 8.50
C THR A 76 1.36 -2.64 9.19
N TYR A 77 1.41 -2.74 10.53
CA TYR A 77 2.64 -2.57 11.30
C TYR A 77 3.64 -3.70 11.06
N SER A 78 3.18 -4.96 11.08
CA SER A 78 4.06 -6.10 10.81
C SER A 78 4.59 -6.07 9.37
N ASN A 79 3.78 -5.62 8.40
CA ASN A 79 4.21 -5.50 7.01
C ASN A 79 5.49 -4.65 6.87
N ALA A 80 5.60 -3.55 7.62
CA ALA A 80 6.79 -2.68 7.55
C ALA A 80 8.03 -3.36 8.17
N ALA A 81 7.87 -4.01 9.33
CA ALA A 81 8.96 -4.67 10.03
C ALA A 81 9.45 -5.93 9.29
N GLU A 82 8.54 -6.76 8.79
CA GLU A 82 8.91 -7.96 8.01
C GLU A 82 9.50 -7.57 6.64
N SER A 83 8.97 -6.54 5.98
CA SER A 83 9.59 -6.02 4.75
C SER A 83 11.01 -5.48 5.01
N ALA A 84 11.26 -4.86 6.16
CA ALA A 84 12.60 -4.41 6.56
C ALA A 84 13.56 -5.58 6.77
N GLN A 85 13.10 -6.68 7.38
CA GLN A 85 13.92 -7.89 7.56
C GLN A 85 14.38 -8.49 6.22
N ILE A 86 13.55 -8.39 5.17
CA ILE A 86 13.88 -8.86 3.81
C ILE A 86 14.81 -7.87 3.10
N LEU A 87 14.47 -6.58 3.11
CA LEU A 87 15.11 -5.57 2.25
C LEU A 87 16.40 -4.96 2.82
N HIS A 88 16.54 -4.87 4.15
CA HIS A 88 17.70 -4.25 4.77
C HIS A 88 19.01 -5.02 4.57
N PRO A 89 19.04 -6.37 4.68
CA PRO A 89 20.24 -7.15 4.36
C PRO A 89 20.73 -6.91 2.92
N GLU A 90 19.81 -6.62 2.02
CA GLU A 90 20.07 -6.29 0.62
C GLU A 90 20.40 -4.81 0.38
N ARG A 91 20.52 -4.01 1.45
CA ARG A 91 20.79 -2.57 1.43
C ARG A 91 19.73 -1.74 0.68
N VAL A 92 18.52 -2.29 0.51
CA VAL A 92 17.41 -1.56 -0.07
C VAL A 92 16.78 -0.68 0.99
N LYS A 93 16.95 0.64 0.83
CA LYS A 93 16.35 1.65 1.72
C LYS A 93 15.28 2.50 1.06
N ARG A 94 15.19 2.49 -0.28
CA ARG A 94 14.21 3.30 -1.04
C ARG A 94 13.14 2.40 -1.60
N ILE A 95 11.88 2.70 -1.31
CA ILE A 95 10.76 1.87 -1.75
C ILE A 95 9.64 2.70 -2.37
N LEU A 96 8.97 2.12 -3.36
CA LEU A 96 7.66 2.57 -3.81
C LEU A 96 6.59 1.83 -3.00
N LEU A 97 5.79 2.58 -2.23
CA LEU A 97 4.79 2.00 -1.37
C LEU A 97 3.41 2.06 -2.01
N VAL A 98 2.89 0.89 -2.39
CA VAL A 98 1.55 0.73 -2.96
C VAL A 98 0.55 0.32 -1.89
N THR A 99 -0.46 1.16 -1.67
CA THR A 99 -1.62 0.90 -0.82
C THR A 99 -2.79 1.82 -1.20
N HIS A 100 -3.92 1.71 -0.49
CA HIS A 100 -5.09 2.59 -0.70
C HIS A 100 -4.82 4.01 -0.16
N PRO A 101 -5.34 5.09 -0.80
CA PRO A 101 -5.18 6.47 -0.32
C PRO A 101 -5.47 6.66 1.18
N ASN A 102 -6.58 6.10 1.66
CA ASN A 102 -7.03 6.16 3.07
C ASN A 102 -6.02 5.56 4.08
N HIS A 103 -5.06 4.77 3.62
CA HIS A 103 -4.03 4.16 4.47
C HIS A 103 -2.61 4.64 4.13
N MET A 104 -2.46 5.52 3.14
CA MET A 104 -1.14 5.89 2.63
C MET A 104 -0.32 6.63 3.67
N LEU A 105 -0.88 7.62 4.35
CA LEU A 105 -0.16 8.39 5.38
C LEU A 105 0.33 7.47 6.50
N ARG A 106 -0.56 6.65 7.08
CA ARG A 106 -0.22 5.69 8.13
C ARG A 106 0.85 4.71 7.66
N ALA A 107 0.72 4.18 6.44
CA ALA A 107 1.66 3.23 5.88
C ALA A 107 3.03 3.89 5.65
N LYS A 108 3.08 5.09 5.08
CA LYS A 108 4.31 5.86 4.87
C LYS A 108 5.07 6.04 6.19
N LEU A 109 4.40 6.58 7.21
CA LEU A 109 5.03 6.82 8.52
C LEU A 109 5.56 5.52 9.15
N THR A 110 4.82 4.43 9.01
CA THR A 110 5.23 3.12 9.55
C THR A 110 6.49 2.60 8.84
N PHE A 111 6.55 2.69 7.52
CA PHE A 111 7.72 2.24 6.75
C PHE A 111 8.92 3.19 6.91
N GLU A 112 8.69 4.49 7.05
CA GLU A 112 9.76 5.45 7.36
C GLU A 112 10.37 5.16 8.73
N ARG A 113 9.54 4.87 9.74
CA ARG A 113 10.01 4.43 11.06
C ARG A 113 10.78 3.11 11.01
N ALA A 114 10.44 2.23 10.07
CA ALA A 114 11.15 0.99 9.84
C ALA A 114 12.50 1.18 9.12
N GLY A 115 12.89 2.41 8.75
CA GLY A 115 14.20 2.73 8.16
C GLY A 115 14.20 2.92 6.65
N PHE A 116 13.02 2.99 6.02
CA PHE A 116 12.89 3.25 4.59
C PHE A 116 12.72 4.74 4.24
N THR A 117 13.21 5.13 3.08
CA THR A 117 12.75 6.32 2.35
C THR A 117 11.57 5.90 1.47
N VAL A 118 10.38 6.43 1.77
CA VAL A 118 9.13 5.99 1.15
C VAL A 118 8.67 6.95 0.08
N TYR A 119 8.50 6.43 -1.14
CA TYR A 119 7.82 7.10 -2.23
C TYR A 119 6.37 6.58 -2.32
N PRO A 120 5.36 7.38 -1.94
CA PRO A 120 3.98 6.92 -1.92
C PRO A 120 3.44 6.75 -3.35
N ALA A 121 2.84 5.60 -3.62
CA ALA A 121 2.16 5.28 -4.89
C ALA A 121 0.75 4.75 -4.60
N PRO A 122 -0.21 5.64 -4.27
CA PRO A 122 -1.55 5.20 -3.90
C PRO A 122 -2.29 4.64 -5.11
N VAL A 123 -3.05 3.56 -4.91
CA VAL A 123 -3.90 3.01 -5.97
C VAL A 123 -4.91 4.07 -6.42
N PRO A 124 -5.14 4.25 -7.73
CA PRO A 124 -6.20 5.10 -8.23
C PRO A 124 -7.55 4.59 -7.70
N TRP A 125 -8.14 5.32 -6.76
CA TRP A 125 -9.50 5.07 -6.29
C TRP A 125 -10.44 5.97 -7.09
N GLU A 126 -11.58 5.43 -7.53
CA GLU A 126 -12.62 6.25 -8.15
C GLU A 126 -12.84 7.49 -7.26
N ARG A 127 -12.80 8.68 -7.87
CA ARG A 127 -13.19 9.92 -7.21
C ARG A 127 -14.64 9.74 -6.77
N LEU A 128 -14.87 9.16 -5.59
CA LEU A 128 -16.18 9.15 -4.96
C LEU A 128 -16.62 10.60 -4.98
N SER A 129 -17.63 10.86 -5.81
CA SER A 129 -18.31 12.13 -5.97
C SER A 129 -18.34 12.80 -4.61
N ALA A 130 -17.65 13.95 -4.49
CA ALA A 130 -17.61 14.76 -3.28
C ALA A 130 -19.02 15.03 -2.71
N ARG A 131 -20.05 14.85 -3.55
CA ARG A 131 -21.47 15.00 -3.28
C ARG A 131 -22.12 13.89 -2.43
N ASN A 132 -21.57 12.67 -2.41
CA ASN A 132 -22.17 11.54 -1.65
C ASN A 132 -21.50 11.28 -0.29
N PHE A 133 -20.35 11.93 -0.03
CA PHE A 133 -19.60 11.75 1.22
C PHE A 133 -20.18 12.60 2.36
N GLU A 134 -20.89 13.70 2.06
CA GLU A 134 -21.52 14.56 3.07
C GLU A 134 -22.75 13.92 3.75
N LEU A 135 -23.44 12.97 3.11
CA LEU A 135 -24.80 12.61 3.50
C LEU A 135 -24.98 11.28 4.24
N ARG A 136 -23.91 10.50 4.51
CA ARG A 136 -24.08 9.14 5.07
C ARG A 136 -23.41 8.81 6.40
N PHE A 137 -22.50 9.62 6.93
CA PHE A 137 -21.89 9.32 8.24
C PHE A 137 -21.65 10.60 9.04
N GLY A 138 -22.61 10.91 9.90
CA GLY A 138 -22.37 11.80 11.03
C GLY A 138 -21.21 11.27 11.86
N ARG A 139 -20.28 12.18 12.16
CA ARG A 139 -19.17 12.05 13.13
C ARG A 139 -18.01 11.16 12.65
N ILE A 140 -16.92 11.80 12.20
CA ILE A 140 -15.51 11.61 12.65
C ILE A 140 -14.55 12.13 11.55
N PRO A 141 -13.56 12.97 11.89
CA PRO A 141 -13.01 14.04 11.05
C PRO A 141 -11.80 13.61 10.19
N LEU A 142 -11.90 12.49 9.47
CA LEU A 142 -10.78 12.00 8.64
C LEU A 142 -10.52 12.87 7.39
N LEU A 143 -11.51 13.70 7.01
CA LEU A 143 -11.44 14.64 5.88
C LEU A 143 -10.74 15.97 6.21
N GLN A 144 -10.62 16.33 7.49
CA GLN A 144 -9.85 17.52 7.87
C GLN A 144 -8.36 17.33 7.54
N ASN A 145 -7.84 16.11 7.69
CA ASN A 145 -6.42 15.83 7.50
C ASN A 145 -5.89 16.05 6.09
N ILE A 146 -6.73 16.05 5.05
CA ILE A 146 -6.26 16.26 3.67
C ILE A 146 -6.13 17.76 3.34
N VAL A 147 -7.00 18.60 3.90
CA VAL A 147 -7.05 20.04 3.62
C VAL A 147 -6.08 20.82 4.53
N TYR A 148 -5.91 20.41 5.79
CA TYR A 148 -4.96 21.06 6.70
C TYR A 148 -3.49 20.79 6.34
N GLU A 149 -3.15 19.56 5.93
CA GLU A 149 -1.75 19.15 5.75
C GLU A 149 -1.11 19.79 4.50
N TYR A 150 -1.89 20.11 3.46
CA TYR A 150 -1.43 20.82 2.27
C TYR A 150 -1.68 22.34 2.32
N GLY A 151 -2.74 22.80 2.99
CA GLY A 151 -3.02 24.24 3.14
C GLY A 151 -2.01 24.95 4.06
N GLY A 152 -1.56 24.29 5.14
CA GLY A 152 -0.59 24.86 6.07
C GLY A 152 0.79 25.10 5.45
N LEU A 153 1.27 24.18 4.62
CA LEU A 153 2.57 24.30 3.95
C LEU A 153 2.59 25.44 2.92
N VAL A 154 1.50 25.63 2.17
CA VAL A 154 1.38 26.73 1.20
C VAL A 154 1.25 28.09 1.90
N LEU A 155 0.54 28.14 3.04
CA LEU A 155 0.34 29.37 3.79
C LEU A 155 1.59 29.84 4.55
N TYR A 156 2.39 28.91 5.09
CA TYR A 156 3.68 29.21 5.74
C TYR A 156 4.75 29.65 4.75
N TRP A 157 4.77 29.03 3.56
CA TRP A 157 5.63 29.47 2.45
C TRP A 157 5.24 30.86 1.94
N TRP A 158 3.94 31.17 1.84
CA TRP A 158 3.46 32.48 1.38
C TRP A 158 3.59 33.60 2.43
N ARG A 159 3.66 33.27 3.73
CA ARG A 159 3.89 34.21 4.84
C ARG A 159 5.37 34.39 5.22
N GLY A 160 6.29 33.64 4.61
CA GLY A 160 7.74 33.79 4.82
C GLY A 160 8.23 33.36 6.20
N TRP A 161 7.60 32.36 6.81
CA TRP A 161 8.04 31.77 8.09
C TRP A 161 8.90 30.50 7.90
N LEU A 162 9.20 30.20 6.64
CA LEU A 162 10.13 29.21 6.10
C LEU A 162 10.92 29.86 4.96
#